data_AF-A0A838GD87-F1
#
_entry.id   AF-A0A838GD87-F1
#
_cell.length_a   1.000
_cell.length_b   1.000
_cell.length_c   1.000
_cell.angle_alpha   90.00
_cell.angle_beta   90.00
_cell.angle_gamma   90.00
#
_symmetry.space_group_name_H-M   'P 1'
#
loop_
_entity.id
_entity.type
_entity.pdbx_description
1 polymer ?
#
loop_
_entity_poly.entity_id
_entity_poly.type
_entity_poly.pdbx_seq_one_letter_code
_entity_poly.pdbx_strand_id
1 'polypeptide(L)'
;MLAITNLPRHTEDEIRRLVESGDFDNGTEVVVQAIHDYVAQRNMNERVRALVREGWEAAERGELIDVTPEFRKELRESARRLAKSGEPLDPDVCG
;
A
#
# COMPACT_ATOMS: atom_id res chain seq x y z
N MET A 1 -29.08 -5.48 -10.68
CA MET A 1 -27.96 -4.73 -11.29
C MET A 1 -28.08 -3.30 -10.77
N LEU A 2 -27.18 -2.86 -9.89
CA LEU A 2 -27.17 -1.47 -9.43
C LEU A 2 -26.55 -0.63 -10.55
N ALA A 3 -27.35 0.24 -11.18
CA ALA A 3 -26.83 1.21 -12.13
C ALA A 3 -26.32 2.42 -11.33
N ILE A 4 -25.05 2.79 -11.52
CA ILE A 4 -24.53 4.05 -10.98
C ILE A 4 -25.15 5.15 -11.84
N THR A 5 -26.25 5.71 -11.36
CA THR A 5 -26.94 6.81 -12.02
C THR A 5 -26.85 8.05 -11.13
N ASN A 6 -26.59 9.20 -11.75
CA ASN A 6 -26.54 10.52 -11.09
C ASN A 6 -25.22 10.77 -10.31
N LEU A 7 -24.10 10.78 -11.02
CA LEU A 7 -22.83 11.23 -10.45
C LEU A 7 -22.84 12.75 -10.26
N PRO A 8 -22.17 13.28 -9.21
CA PRO A 8 -21.94 14.72 -9.12
C PRO A 8 -21.22 15.25 -10.36
N ARG A 9 -21.57 16.45 -10.83
CA ARG A 9 -20.97 17.06 -12.04
C ARG A 9 -19.44 17.05 -12.04
N HIS A 10 -18.82 17.36 -10.90
CA HIS A 10 -17.36 17.35 -10.78
C HIS A 10 -16.75 15.95 -11.00
N THR A 11 -17.46 14.89 -10.62
CA THR A 11 -17.03 13.50 -10.87
C THR A 11 -17.17 13.15 -12.34
N GLU A 12 -18.26 13.57 -12.99
CA GLU A 12 -18.45 13.37 -14.43
C GLU A 12 -17.40 14.10 -15.26
N ASP A 13 -17.05 15.34 -14.86
CA ASP A 13 -16.01 16.14 -15.53
C ASP A 13 -14.62 15.51 -15.37
N GLU A 14 -14.32 14.95 -14.19
CA GLU A 14 -13.06 14.26 -13.95
C GLU A 14 -12.96 12.94 -14.74
N ILE A 15 -14.04 12.16 -14.79
CA ILE A 15 -14.11 10.95 -15.62
C ILE A 15 -13.90 11.31 -17.10
N ARG A 16 -14.55 12.39 -17.56
CA ARG A 16 -14.37 12.87 -18.94
C ARG A 16 -12.92 13.25 -19.21
N ARG A 17 -12.28 13.99 -18.31
CA ARG A 17 -10.87 14.40 -18.41
C ARG A 17 -9.92 13.21 -18.52
N LEU A 18 -10.16 12.16 -17.73
CA LEU A 18 -9.35 10.93 -17.72
C LEU A 18 -9.53 10.08 -18.99
N VAL A 19 -10.71 10.13 -19.61
CA VAL A 19 -10.94 9.48 -20.91
C VAL A 19 -10.33 10.32 -22.03
N GLU A 20 -10.49 11.64 -21.99
CA GLU A 20 -9.93 12.57 -22.98
C GLU A 20 -8.40 12.61 -22.96
N SER A 21 -7.75 12.32 -21.82
CA SER A 21 -6.30 12.18 -21.74
C SER A 21 -5.78 10.91 -22.41
N GLY A 22 -6.66 9.94 -22.68
CA GLY A 22 -6.31 8.62 -23.23
C GLY A 22 -5.76 7.65 -22.18
N ASP A 23 -5.87 7.98 -20.88
CA ASP A 23 -5.47 7.08 -19.80
C ASP A 23 -6.45 5.92 -19.63
N PHE A 24 -7.70 6.08 -20.10
CA PHE A 24 -8.78 5.09 -20.07
C PHE A 24 -9.61 5.12 -21.36
N ASP A 25 -10.10 3.96 -21.79
CA ASP A 25 -10.90 3.83 -23.02
C ASP A 25 -12.30 4.42 -22.85
N ASN A 26 -12.86 4.36 -21.64
CA ASN A 26 -14.21 4.86 -21.35
C ASN A 26 -14.45 5.07 -19.85
N GLY A 27 -15.54 5.76 -19.51
CA GLY A 27 -15.88 6.05 -18.11
C GLY A 27 -16.21 4.84 -17.25
N THR A 28 -16.62 3.71 -17.84
CA THR A 28 -16.84 2.46 -17.07
C THR A 28 -15.52 1.93 -16.54
N GLU A 29 -14.48 1.98 -17.36
CA GLU A 29 -13.13 1.55 -16.97
C GLU A 29 -12.58 2.41 -15.82
N VAL A 30 -12.74 3.73 -15.90
CA VAL A 30 -12.36 4.66 -14.82
C VAL A 30 -13.02 4.27 -13.49
N VAL A 31 -14.33 3.99 -13.52
CA VAL A 31 -15.09 3.64 -12.31
C VAL A 31 -14.67 2.28 -11.76
N VAL A 32 -14.47 1.28 -12.63
CA VAL A 32 -14.00 -0.05 -12.21
C VAL A 32 -12.62 0.05 -11.56
N GLN A 33 -11.69 0.77 -12.18
CA GLN A 33 -10.35 0.96 -11.62
C GLN A 33 -10.39 1.72 -10.29
N ALA A 34 -11.20 2.78 -10.19
CA ALA A 34 -11.34 3.54 -8.95
C ALA A 34 -11.88 2.68 -7.79
N ILE A 35 -12.82 1.76 -8.06
CA ILE A 35 -13.32 0.81 -7.05
C ILE A 35 -12.24 -0.19 -6.66
N HIS A 36 -11.52 -0.73 -7.64
CA HIS A 36 -10.41 -1.64 -7.39
C HIS A 36 -9.36 -1.00 -6.47
N ASP A 37 -8.94 0.23 -6.78
CA ASP A 37 -7.95 0.96 -6.02
C ASP A 37 -8.47 1.33 -4.62
N TYR A 38 -9.75 1.71 -4.50
CA TYR A 38 -10.37 1.96 -3.21
C TYR A 38 -10.33 0.72 -2.30
N VAL A 39 -10.67 -0.45 -2.83
CA VAL A 39 -10.63 -1.71 -2.06
C VAL A 39 -9.19 -2.08 -1.69
N ALA A 40 -8.25 -1.96 -2.63
CA ALA A 40 -6.83 -2.22 -2.37
C ALA A 40 -6.26 -1.31 -1.28
N GLN A 41 -6.52 0.00 -1.37
CA GLN A 41 -6.10 0.99 -0.36
C GLN A 41 -6.74 0.74 1.00
N ARG A 42 -8.03 0.36 1.04
CA ARG A 42 -8.71 0.01 2.29
C ARG A 42 -8.05 -1.18 2.97
N ASN A 43 -7.77 -2.25 2.21
CA ASN A 43 -7.11 -3.44 2.74
C ASN A 43 -5.70 -3.11 3.25
N MET A 44 -4.94 -2.30 2.51
CA MET A 44 -3.63 -1.81 2.95
C MET A 44 -3.72 -1.01 4.24
N ASN A 45 -4.69 -0.10 4.36
CA ASN A 45 -4.90 0.69 5.57
C ASN A 45 -5.24 -0.18 6.80
N GLU A 46 -6.06 -1.21 6.60
CA GLU A 46 -6.39 -2.17 7.66
C GLU A 46 -5.14 -2.98 8.08
N ARG A 47 -4.33 -3.43 7.11
CA ARG A 47 -3.04 -4.11 7.37
C ARG A 47 -2.06 -3.21 8.13
N VAL A 48 -1.86 -1.98 7.69
CA VAL A 48 -0.96 -1.02 8.37
C VAL A 48 -1.42 -0.76 9.81
N ARG A 49 -2.73 -0.59 10.04
CA ARG A 49 -3.28 -0.43 11.39
C ARG A 49 -3.05 -1.65 12.26
N ALA A 50 -3.10 -2.86 11.70
CA ALA A 50 -2.79 -4.08 12.42
C ALA A 50 -1.31 -4.14 12.83
N LEU A 51 -0.39 -3.87 11.89
CA LEU A 51 1.05 -3.85 12.15
C LEU A 51 1.45 -2.81 13.21
N VAL A 52 0.86 -1.60 13.15
CA VAL A 52 1.09 -0.56 14.15
C VAL A 52 0.62 -1.01 15.53
N ARG A 53 -0.55 -1.67 15.62
CA ARG A 53 -1.09 -2.18 16.88
C ARG A 53 -0.18 -3.25 17.47
N GLU A 54 0.27 -4.20 16.66
CA GLU A 54 1.22 -5.23 17.08
C GLU A 54 2.50 -4.61 17.68
N GLY A 55 3.06 -3.58 17.01
CA GLY A 55 4.22 -2.85 17.52
C GLY A 55 3.97 -2.14 18.86
N TRP A 56 2.78 -1.57 19.06
CA TRP A 56 2.39 -0.98 20.35
C TRP A 56 2.27 -2.03 21.45
N GLU A 57 1.64 -3.16 21.17
CA GLU A 57 1.51 -4.25 22.14
C GLU A 57 2.88 -4.83 22.51
N ALA A 58 3.81 -4.95 21.55
CA ALA A 58 5.20 -5.32 21.81
C ALA A 58 5.90 -4.29 22.71
N ALA A 59 5.63 -3.00 22.51
CA ALA A 59 6.15 -1.94 23.38
C ALA A 59 5.65 -2.07 24.82
N GLU A 60 4.37 -2.34 25.01
CA GLU A 60 3.76 -2.56 26.33
C GLU A 60 4.34 -3.79 27.04
N ARG A 61 4.72 -4.83 26.27
CA ARG A 61 5.40 -6.02 26.80
C ARG A 61 6.90 -5.83 27.05
N GLY A 62 7.47 -4.69 26.65
CA GLY A 62 8.91 -4.42 26.76
C GLY A 62 9.76 -5.21 25.75
N GLU A 63 9.18 -5.61 24.62
CA GLU A 63 9.85 -6.39 23.55
C GLU A 63 10.52 -5.50 22.49
N LEU A 64 10.65 -4.20 22.75
CA LEU A 64 11.37 -3.30 21.85
C LEU A 64 12.87 -3.55 21.90
N ILE A 65 13.52 -3.27 20.78
CA ILE A 65 14.97 -3.28 20.66
C ILE A 65 15.53 -1.86 20.66
N ASP A 66 16.68 -1.67 21.30
CA ASP A 66 17.39 -0.39 21.25
C ASP A 66 18.03 -0.17 19.88
N VAL A 67 17.62 0.90 19.21
CA VAL A 67 18.17 1.27 17.90
C VAL A 67 19.46 2.08 18.09
N THR A 68 20.54 1.40 18.45
CA THR A 68 21.87 2.00 18.61
C THR A 68 22.59 2.22 17.27
N PRO A 69 23.62 3.08 17.21
CA PRO A 69 24.47 3.20 16.02
C PRO A 69 25.09 1.87 15.58
N GLU A 70 25.49 1.03 16.54
CA GLU A 70 26.08 -0.30 16.33
C GLU A 70 25.04 -1.24 15.71
N PHE A 71 23.84 -1.28 16.28
CA PHE A 71 22.72 -2.05 15.72
C PHE A 71 22.42 -1.62 14.28
N ARG A 72 22.40 -0.31 14.00
CA ARG A 72 22.20 0.20 12.63
C ARG A 72 23.32 -0.21 11.67
N LYS A 73 24.55 -0.36 12.15
CA LYS A 73 25.69 -0.82 11.35
C LYS A 73 25.54 -2.31 11.03
N GLU A 74 25.25 -3.13 12.05
CA GLU A 74 25.03 -4.57 11.91
C GLU A 74 23.84 -4.89 10.99
N LEU A 75 22.74 -4.14 11.11
CA LEU A 75 21.58 -4.26 10.23
C LEU A 75 21.95 -4.02 8.77
N ARG A 76 22.72 -2.96 8.49
CA ARG A 76 23.19 -2.62 7.13
C ARG A 76 24.13 -3.68 6.57
N GLU A 77 25.03 -4.20 7.39
CA GLU A 77 25.95 -5.26 6.98
C GLU A 77 25.20 -6.57 6.69
N SER A 78 24.22 -6.91 7.52
CA SER A 78 23.36 -8.08 7.33
C SER A 78 22.54 -7.98 6.06
N ALA A 79 21.89 -6.83 5.81
CA ALA A 79 21.15 -6.59 4.58
C ALA A 79 22.03 -6.73 3.33
N ARG A 80 23.28 -6.22 3.37
CA ARG A 80 24.25 -6.38 2.26
C ARG A 80 24.65 -7.83 2.04
N ARG A 81 24.79 -8.63 3.10
CA ARG A 81 25.07 -10.07 2.97
C ARG A 81 23.89 -10.80 2.35
N LEU A 82 22.67 -10.52 2.83
CA LEU A 82 21.45 -11.14 2.32
C LEU A 82 21.25 -10.81 0.83
N ALA A 83 21.42 -9.56 0.44
CA ALA A 83 21.34 -9.14 -0.97
C ALA A 83 22.36 -9.86 -1.88
N LYS A 84 23.53 -10.25 -1.35
CA LYS A 84 24.55 -11.01 -2.10
C LYS A 84 24.31 -12.52 -2.10
N SER A 85 23.52 -13.03 -1.16
CA SER A 85 23.25 -14.46 -1.03
C SER A 85 22.30 -14.99 -2.11
N GLY A 86 21.49 -14.12 -2.70
CA GLY A 86 20.46 -14.51 -3.66
C GLY A 86 19.24 -15.18 -3.03
N GLU A 87 19.14 -15.19 -1.69
CA GLU A 87 17.91 -15.62 -1.00
C GLU A 87 16.73 -14.74 -1.41
N PRO A 88 15.55 -15.35 -1.64
CA PRO A 88 14.34 -14.60 -1.95
C PRO A 88 14.00 -13.68 -0.78
N LEU A 89 13.68 -12.43 -1.08
CA LEU A 89 13.14 -11.52 -0.08
C LEU A 89 11.80 -12.04 0.40
N ASP A 90 11.47 -11.70 1.65
CA ASP A 90 10.14 -11.93 2.17
C ASP A 90 9.10 -11.29 1.21
N PRO A 91 8.12 -12.06 0.72
CA PRO A 91 7.09 -11.55 -0.18
C PRO A 91 6.34 -10.35 0.41
N ASP A 92 6.29 -10.19 1.73
CA ASP A 92 5.66 -9.07 2.41
C ASP A 92 6.47 -7.75 2.36
N VAL A 93 7.70 -7.77 1.84
CA VAL A 93 8.58 -6.58 1.73
C VAL A 93 8.49 -5.92 0.35
N CYS A 94 8.16 -6.68 -0.71
CA CYS A 94 8.08 -6.17 -2.09
C CYS A 94 6.74 -6.49 -2.79
N GLY A 95 5.76 -7.03 -2.06
CA GLY A 95 4.40 -7.35 -2.54
C GLY A 95 3.42 -6.19 -2.41
#